data_AF-A0A925VFF8-F1
#
_entry.id   AF-A0A925VFF8-F1
#
_cell.length_a   1.000
_cell.length_b   1.000
_cell.length_c   1.000
_cell.angle_alpha   90.00
_cell.angle_beta   90.00
_cell.angle_gamma   90.00
#
_symmetry.space_group_name_H-M   'P 1'
#
loop_
_entity.id
_entity.type
_entity.pdbx_description
1 polymer ?
#
loop_
_entity_poly.entity_id
_entity_poly.type
_entity_poly.pdbx_seq_one_letter_code
_entity_poly.pdbx_strand_id
1 'polypeptide(L)'
;MTDRHTLLVLALLMAACPGAVDAPTPQAAAKPEPDGPRFDVAIEAPTSAIAGQASNARIVISPRAPWHVNLDYSPKLRMDATGGVELDTRERRGPDAARFDADGLAFDLPFTPRDKGPKRIAGELQFAVCGGESCAPQSVPVDFTVEVGCDTDALC
;
A
#
# COMPACT_ATOMS: atom_id res chain seq x y z
N MET A 1 49.19 -73.13 10.56
CA MET A 1 47.90 -73.75 10.89
C MET A 1 46.83 -72.71 10.57
N THR A 2 46.31 -72.73 9.34
CA THR A 2 44.92 -73.16 9.01
C THR A 2 43.96 -71.96 9.25
N ASP A 3 43.16 -71.41 8.34
CA ASP A 3 42.75 -71.64 6.95
C ASP A 3 41.71 -70.52 6.65
N ARG A 4 41.18 -70.48 5.42
CA ARG A 4 39.87 -69.93 5.00
C ARG A 4 39.82 -68.55 4.35
N HIS A 5 40.01 -68.61 3.03
CA HIS A 5 39.16 -67.93 2.06
C HIS A 5 37.67 -68.01 2.44
N THR A 6 36.90 -66.92 2.31
CA THR A 6 35.53 -66.90 1.77
C THR A 6 35.14 -65.44 1.48
N LEU A 7 34.71 -65.18 0.24
CA LEU A 7 34.11 -63.94 -0.24
C LEU A 7 32.90 -63.54 0.63
N LEU A 8 32.71 -62.24 0.86
CA LEU A 8 31.37 -61.67 1.04
C LEU A 8 31.19 -60.47 0.11
N VAL A 9 30.34 -60.68 -0.89
CA VAL A 9 29.74 -59.67 -1.76
C VAL A 9 28.38 -59.32 -1.17
N LEU A 10 28.04 -58.02 -1.07
CA LEU A 10 26.71 -57.38 -1.25
C LEU A 10 26.77 -56.03 -0.51
N ALA A 11 26.90 -54.90 -1.20
CA ALA A 11 25.86 -54.19 -1.95
C ALA A 11 24.75 -53.58 -1.05
N LEU A 12 24.82 -52.25 -0.97
CA LEU A 12 23.78 -51.25 -0.73
C LEU A 12 22.43 -51.70 -0.12
N LEU A 13 22.11 -51.15 1.06
CA LEU A 13 20.75 -50.80 1.42
C LEU A 13 20.66 -49.30 1.74
N MET A 14 19.77 -48.64 0.99
CA MET A 14 19.21 -47.32 1.26
C MET A 14 18.24 -47.37 2.45
N ALA A 15 18.08 -46.20 3.07
CA ALA A 15 16.80 -45.57 3.43
C ALA A 15 16.44 -45.38 4.91
N ALA A 16 16.07 -44.12 5.15
CA ALA A 16 15.04 -43.59 6.07
C ALA A 16 15.44 -43.28 7.52
N CYS A 17 15.74 -42.00 7.76
CA CYS A 17 15.54 -41.34 9.05
C CYS A 17 14.04 -41.21 9.32
N PRO A 18 13.52 -41.63 10.50
CA PRO A 18 12.16 -41.31 10.92
C PRO A 18 12.14 -39.87 11.46
N GLY A 19 11.88 -38.91 10.58
CA GLY A 19 11.41 -37.59 10.98
C GLY A 19 9.89 -37.65 11.14
N ALA A 20 9.40 -37.50 12.37
CA ALA A 20 7.98 -37.31 12.63
C ALA A 20 7.54 -36.01 11.95
N VAL A 21 6.80 -36.14 10.83
CA VAL A 21 6.10 -35.03 10.21
C VAL A 21 4.85 -34.77 11.04
N ASP A 22 4.81 -33.64 11.74
CA ASP A 22 3.58 -33.12 12.33
C ASP A 22 2.51 -33.05 11.23
N ALA A 23 1.41 -33.76 11.44
CA ALA A 23 0.28 -33.73 10.53
C ALA A 23 -0.28 -32.30 10.50
N PRO A 24 -0.53 -31.71 9.30
CA PRO A 24 -1.19 -30.42 9.23
C PRO A 24 -2.60 -30.54 9.83
N THR A 25 -2.84 -29.80 10.91
CA THR A 25 -4.18 -29.59 11.48
C THR A 25 -5.10 -29.07 10.38
N PRO A 26 -6.35 -29.56 10.25
CA PRO A 26 -7.29 -29.04 9.26
C PRO A 26 -7.53 -27.55 9.52
N GLN A 27 -6.99 -26.68 8.65
CA GLN A 27 -7.38 -25.28 8.61
C GLN A 27 -8.86 -25.24 8.26
N ALA A 28 -9.67 -24.71 9.18
CA ALA A 28 -11.06 -24.39 8.89
C ALA A 28 -11.09 -23.56 7.60
N ALA A 29 -11.84 -24.04 6.60
CA ALA A 29 -11.90 -23.41 5.30
C ALA A 29 -12.29 -21.93 5.48
N ALA A 30 -11.39 -21.03 5.05
CA ALA A 30 -11.67 -19.61 5.00
C ALA A 30 -12.97 -19.41 4.20
N LYS A 31 -13.92 -18.68 4.78
CA LYS A 31 -15.14 -18.30 4.09
C LYS A 31 -14.72 -17.53 2.82
N PRO A 32 -15.33 -17.80 1.64
CA PRO A 32 -14.96 -17.09 0.43
C PRO A 32 -15.07 -15.58 0.66
N GLU A 33 -13.98 -14.86 0.42
CA GLU A 33 -14.03 -13.39 0.39
C GLU A 33 -15.00 -12.97 -0.74
N PRO A 34 -15.85 -11.96 -0.52
CA PRO A 34 -16.78 -11.53 -1.55
C PRO A 34 -16.05 -11.01 -2.79
N ASP A 35 -16.54 -11.39 -3.97
CA ASP A 35 -16.04 -10.91 -5.25
C ASP A 35 -16.33 -9.41 -5.43
N GLY A 36 -15.28 -8.60 -5.67
CA GLY A 36 -15.41 -7.17 -5.95
C GLY A 36 -14.30 -6.30 -5.32
N PRO A 37 -14.25 -5.00 -5.64
CA PRO A 37 -13.30 -4.08 -5.01
C PRO A 37 -13.55 -4.00 -3.50
N ARG A 38 -12.48 -4.05 -2.71
CA ARG A 38 -12.54 -4.01 -1.23
C ARG A 38 -12.72 -2.58 -0.68
N PHE A 39 -12.37 -1.59 -1.48
CA PHE A 39 -12.41 -0.17 -1.14
C PHE A 39 -12.48 0.66 -2.42
N ASP A 40 -12.85 1.93 -2.26
CA ASP A 40 -12.75 2.97 -3.27
C ASP A 40 -11.62 3.93 -2.94
N VAL A 41 -11.03 4.52 -3.99
CA VAL A 41 -10.03 5.59 -3.89
C VAL A 41 -10.60 6.82 -4.59
N ALA A 42 -10.64 7.95 -3.89
CA ALA A 42 -10.96 9.25 -4.46
C ALA A 42 -9.78 10.20 -4.26
N ILE A 43 -9.45 10.95 -5.31
CA ILE A 43 -8.45 12.02 -5.27
C ILE A 43 -9.19 13.32 -5.61
N GLU A 44 -9.40 14.14 -4.61
CA GLU A 44 -10.00 15.46 -4.72
C GLU A 44 -8.87 16.47 -4.84
N ALA A 45 -8.45 16.74 -6.08
CA ALA A 45 -7.43 17.73 -6.38
C ALA A 45 -8.03 18.89 -7.18
N PRO A 46 -7.54 20.13 -6.97
CA PRO A 46 -7.96 21.25 -7.79
C PRO A 46 -7.46 21.06 -9.22
N THR A 47 -8.29 21.39 -10.21
CA THR A 47 -7.89 21.34 -11.61
C THR A 47 -6.91 22.47 -11.97
N SER A 48 -6.93 23.56 -11.20
CA SER A 48 -6.04 24.71 -11.37
C SER A 48 -5.54 25.26 -10.04
N ALA A 49 -4.34 25.85 -10.07
CA ALA A 49 -3.75 26.54 -8.93
C ALA A 49 -3.03 27.82 -9.39
N ILE A 50 -2.77 28.72 -8.45
CA ILE A 50 -2.06 29.98 -8.71
C ILE A 50 -0.61 29.83 -8.25
N ALA A 51 0.33 30.21 -9.11
CA ALA A 51 1.75 30.23 -8.77
C ALA A 51 2.00 31.07 -7.50
N GLY A 52 2.71 30.47 -6.53
CA GLY A 52 3.06 31.07 -5.26
C GLY A 52 1.96 31.01 -4.19
N GLN A 53 0.77 30.51 -4.50
CA GLN A 53 -0.32 30.37 -3.52
C GLN A 53 -0.46 28.92 -3.04
N ALA A 54 -0.71 28.76 -1.74
CA ALA A 54 -0.98 27.46 -1.16
C ALA A 54 -2.27 26.87 -1.75
N SER A 55 -2.22 25.58 -2.09
CA SER A 55 -3.32 24.77 -2.57
C SER A 55 -3.37 23.46 -1.77
N ASN A 56 -4.47 22.72 -1.86
CA ASN A 56 -4.63 21.46 -1.15
C ASN A 56 -5.27 20.42 -2.06
N ALA A 57 -4.78 19.18 -2.01
CA ALA A 57 -5.46 18.01 -2.55
C ALA A 57 -5.84 17.08 -1.40
N ARG A 58 -6.88 16.26 -1.58
CA ARG A 58 -7.31 15.29 -0.58
C ARG A 58 -7.38 13.89 -1.19
N ILE A 59 -6.76 12.93 -0.52
CA ILE A 59 -6.79 11.52 -0.90
C ILE A 59 -7.69 10.80 0.10
N VAL A 60 -8.72 10.11 -0.39
CA VAL A 60 -9.73 9.43 0.43
C VAL A 60 -9.84 7.96 0.05
N ILE A 61 -9.80 7.11 1.06
CA ILE A 61 -10.08 5.68 0.97
C ILE A 61 -11.40 5.40 1.70
N SER A 62 -12.33 4.76 0.99
CA SER A 62 -13.60 4.31 1.54
C SER A 62 -13.71 2.78 1.44
N PRO A 63 -13.59 2.02 2.54
CA PRO A 63 -13.79 0.59 2.49
C PRO A 63 -15.24 0.25 2.11
N ARG A 64 -15.43 -0.84 1.38
CA ARG A 64 -16.75 -1.36 0.99
C ARG A 64 -17.12 -2.49 1.94
N ALA A 65 -18.39 -2.60 2.36
CA ALA A 65 -18.80 -3.74 3.18
C ALA A 65 -18.49 -5.08 2.48
N PRO A 66 -18.02 -6.12 3.20
CA PRO A 66 -17.85 -6.21 4.66
C PRO A 66 -16.45 -5.76 5.16
N TRP A 67 -15.69 -5.03 4.36
CA TRP A 67 -14.33 -4.59 4.67
C TRP A 67 -14.31 -3.34 5.56
N HIS A 68 -13.22 -3.17 6.30
CA HIS A 68 -12.89 -1.97 7.06
C HIS A 68 -11.39 -1.68 7.01
N VAL A 69 -10.99 -0.45 7.33
CA VAL A 69 -9.57 -0.08 7.43
C VAL A 69 -8.95 -0.72 8.68
N ASN A 70 -7.76 -1.30 8.52
CA ASN A 70 -6.99 -1.84 9.63
C ASN A 70 -6.29 -0.71 10.41
N LEU A 71 -6.67 -0.50 11.67
CA LEU A 71 -6.09 0.55 12.52
C LEU A 71 -4.75 0.18 13.15
N ASP A 72 -4.41 -1.11 13.20
CA ASP A 72 -3.12 -1.60 13.70
C ASP A 72 -2.01 -1.47 12.64
N TYR A 73 -2.39 -1.31 11.37
CA TYR A 73 -1.46 -1.05 10.27
C TYR A 73 -1.33 0.46 10.05
N SER A 74 -0.19 1.03 10.44
CA SER A 74 0.06 2.47 10.28
C SER A 74 0.07 2.86 8.80
N PRO A 75 -0.91 3.68 8.33
CA PRO A 75 -0.97 4.09 6.95
C PRO A 75 0.16 5.08 6.65
N LYS A 76 0.54 5.14 5.39
CA LYS A 76 1.65 5.98 4.94
C LYS A 76 1.43 6.44 3.52
N LEU A 77 1.30 7.75 3.37
CA LEU A 77 1.25 8.43 2.08
C LEU A 77 2.64 8.95 1.74
N ARG A 78 3.14 8.61 0.55
CA ARG A 78 4.38 9.16 0.00
C ARG A 78 4.07 9.87 -1.30
N MET A 79 4.44 11.14 -1.39
CA MET A 79 4.18 11.98 -2.55
C MET A 79 5.45 12.67 -3.01
N ASP A 80 5.61 12.70 -4.31
CA ASP A 80 6.59 13.48 -5.01
C ASP A 80 5.89 14.46 -5.95
N ALA A 81 6.52 15.60 -6.16
CA ALA A 81 6.04 16.61 -7.07
C ALA A 81 7.19 17.07 -7.96
N THR A 82 6.89 17.31 -9.24
CA THR A 82 7.88 17.75 -10.22
C THR A 82 7.57 19.17 -10.70
N GLY A 83 8.55 19.83 -11.31
CA GLY A 83 8.32 21.11 -12.00
C GLY A 83 8.02 22.31 -11.10
N GLY A 84 8.65 22.40 -9.94
CA GLY A 84 8.55 23.59 -9.07
C GLY A 84 7.34 23.59 -8.14
N VAL A 85 6.82 22.42 -7.77
CA VAL A 85 5.82 22.28 -6.69
C VAL A 85 6.51 21.92 -5.39
N GLU A 86 6.22 22.69 -4.35
CA GLU A 86 6.67 22.42 -2.99
C GLU A 86 5.58 21.67 -2.22
N LEU A 87 5.96 20.56 -1.61
CA LEU A 87 5.16 19.86 -0.60
C LEU A 87 5.73 20.23 0.77
N ASP A 88 4.86 20.41 1.76
CA ASP A 88 5.29 20.65 3.14
C ASP A 88 6.04 19.44 3.74
N THR A 89 5.58 18.24 3.40
CA THR A 89 6.25 16.97 3.64
C THR A 89 6.00 16.02 2.48
N ARG A 90 7.01 15.19 2.15
CA ARG A 90 6.87 14.11 1.18
C ARG A 90 6.23 12.85 1.77
N GLU A 91 6.23 12.72 3.09
CA GLU A 91 5.68 11.55 3.78
C GLU A 91 4.69 11.99 4.87
N ARG A 92 3.52 11.35 4.90
CA ARG A 92 2.50 11.50 5.93
C ARG A 92 2.15 10.13 6.49
N ARG A 93 1.88 10.05 7.80
CA ARG A 93 1.55 8.81 8.51
C ARG A 93 0.22 8.95 9.25
N GLY A 94 -0.26 7.87 9.85
CA GLY A 94 -1.52 7.85 10.62
C GLY A 94 -1.80 9.09 11.49
N PRO A 95 -0.84 9.64 12.26
CA PRO A 95 -1.05 10.87 13.04
C PRO A 95 -1.31 12.14 12.22
N ASP A 96 -0.88 12.18 10.96
CA ASP A 96 -1.09 13.29 10.03
C ASP A 96 -2.37 13.12 9.19
N ALA A 97 -3.10 12.01 9.36
CA ALA A 97 -4.30 11.74 8.61
C ALA A 97 -5.44 12.67 9.07
N ALA A 98 -6.15 13.25 8.11
CA ALA A 98 -7.37 14.01 8.36
C ALA A 98 -8.52 13.11 8.85
N ARG A 99 -8.45 11.82 8.50
CA ARG A 99 -9.32 10.76 9.01
C ARG A 99 -8.55 9.46 9.05
N PHE A 100 -8.66 8.70 10.14
CA PHE A 100 -8.15 7.34 10.23
C PHE A 100 -8.99 6.54 11.23
N ASP A 101 -10.01 5.86 10.71
CA ASP A 101 -10.94 5.02 11.46
C ASP A 101 -11.37 3.82 10.60
N ALA A 102 -12.13 2.88 11.18
CA ALA A 102 -12.54 1.66 10.50
C ALA A 102 -13.32 1.93 9.20
N ASP A 103 -14.02 3.06 9.14
CA ASP A 103 -14.90 3.45 8.04
C ASP A 103 -14.18 4.31 6.98
N GLY A 104 -12.91 4.67 7.17
CA GLY A 104 -12.17 5.41 6.16
C GLY A 104 -10.80 5.94 6.58
N LEU A 105 -10.01 6.28 5.54
CA LEU A 105 -8.70 6.92 5.66
C LEU A 105 -8.65 8.12 4.73
N ALA A 106 -8.23 9.27 5.24
CA ALA A 106 -8.04 10.47 4.43
C ALA A 106 -6.76 11.23 4.80
N PHE A 107 -6.06 11.71 3.78
CA PHE A 107 -4.91 12.61 3.92
C PHE A 107 -5.16 13.90 3.16
N ASP A 108 -4.90 15.03 3.82
CA ASP A 108 -4.73 16.31 3.16
C ASP A 108 -3.28 16.46 2.70
N LEU A 109 -3.10 16.96 1.48
CA LEU A 109 -1.82 17.20 0.84
C LEU A 109 -1.75 18.68 0.44
N PRO A 110 -1.30 19.56 1.33
CA PRO A 110 -0.97 20.94 1.02
C PRO A 110 0.23 20.98 0.06
N PHE A 111 0.14 21.84 -0.95
CA PHE A 111 1.23 22.07 -1.89
C PHE A 111 1.24 23.52 -2.37
N THR A 112 2.41 24.01 -2.76
CA THR A 112 2.58 25.34 -3.34
C THR A 112 3.30 25.23 -4.68
N PRO A 113 2.62 25.43 -5.82
CA PRO A 113 3.28 25.48 -7.12
C PRO A 113 3.99 26.84 -7.30
N ARG A 114 5.17 26.85 -7.93
CA ARG A 114 5.93 28.08 -8.21
C ARG A 114 5.96 28.45 -9.68
N ASP A 115 5.97 27.45 -10.55
CA ASP A 115 6.09 27.64 -11.99
C ASP A 115 4.75 27.42 -12.68
N LYS A 116 4.51 28.15 -13.77
CA LYS A 116 3.31 27.98 -14.60
C LYS A 116 3.29 26.63 -15.34
N GLY A 117 2.12 26.30 -15.86
CA GLY A 117 1.88 25.13 -16.70
C GLY A 117 1.49 23.87 -15.90
N PRO A 118 1.38 22.72 -16.58
CA PRO A 118 0.94 21.48 -15.96
C PRO A 118 1.95 20.99 -14.93
N LYS A 119 1.48 20.71 -13.71
CA LYS A 119 2.28 20.11 -12.64
C LYS A 119 1.71 18.77 -12.23
N ARG A 120 2.51 17.72 -12.38
CA ARG A 120 2.17 16.38 -11.92
C ARG A 120 2.66 16.17 -10.50
N ILE A 121 1.75 15.72 -9.64
CA ILE A 121 1.98 15.31 -8.27
C ILE A 121 1.57 13.85 -8.18
N ALA A 122 2.51 12.98 -7.80
CA ALA A 122 2.28 11.54 -7.84
C ALA A 122 3.03 10.80 -6.74
N GLY A 123 2.56 9.61 -6.41
CA GLY A 123 3.09 8.84 -5.32
C GLY A 123 2.25 7.60 -5.01
N GLU A 124 2.28 7.18 -3.76
CA GLU A 124 1.69 5.94 -3.30
C GLU A 124 1.11 6.08 -1.89
N LEU A 125 -0.09 5.55 -1.69
CA LEU A 125 -0.70 5.37 -0.38
C LEU A 125 -0.67 3.90 0.02
N GLN A 126 -0.04 3.63 1.15
CA GLN A 126 0.00 2.31 1.79
C GLN A 126 -0.94 2.30 2.99
N PHE A 127 -1.79 1.28 3.07
CA PHE A 127 -2.72 1.04 4.18
C PHE A 127 -3.06 -0.46 4.23
N ALA A 128 -3.96 -0.89 5.10
CA ALA A 128 -4.48 -2.25 5.04
C ALA A 128 -5.99 -2.26 5.24
N VAL A 129 -6.66 -3.24 4.62
CA VAL A 129 -8.09 -3.52 4.82
C VAL A 129 -8.26 -4.89 5.43
N CYS A 130 -9.23 -5.03 6.33
CA CYS A 130 -9.59 -6.28 6.98
C CYS A 130 -10.99 -6.72 6.58
N GLY A 131 -11.15 -8.02 6.34
CA GLY A 131 -12.41 -8.69 6.05
C GLY A 131 -12.45 -10.04 6.73
N GLY A 132 -13.52 -10.33 7.48
CA GLY A 132 -13.57 -11.52 8.33
C GLY A 132 -12.42 -11.52 9.34
N GLU A 133 -11.63 -12.59 9.36
CA GLU A 133 -10.47 -12.76 10.26
C GLU A 133 -9.12 -12.44 9.56
N SER A 134 -9.15 -11.90 8.35
CA SER A 134 -7.95 -11.65 7.53
C SER A 134 -7.79 -10.18 7.19
N CYS A 135 -6.54 -9.70 7.23
CA CYS A 135 -6.17 -8.35 6.84
C CYS A 135 -5.12 -8.39 5.74
N ALA A 136 -5.29 -7.54 4.72
CA ALA A 136 -4.40 -7.48 3.58
C ALA A 136 -3.85 -6.05 3.41
N PRO A 137 -2.52 -5.86 3.47
CA PRO A 137 -1.89 -4.61 3.06
C PRO A 137 -2.22 -4.27 1.61
N GLN A 138 -2.42 -2.98 1.38
CA GLN A 138 -2.78 -2.38 0.10
C GLN A 138 -1.75 -1.29 -0.22
N SER A 139 -1.40 -1.21 -1.50
CA SER A 139 -0.57 -0.14 -2.06
C SER A 139 -1.31 0.41 -3.27
N VAL A 140 -1.71 1.67 -3.21
CA VAL A 140 -2.46 2.32 -4.30
C VAL A 140 -1.70 3.52 -4.83
N PRO A 141 -1.60 3.66 -6.18
CA PRO A 141 -0.99 4.85 -6.76
C PRO A 141 -1.90 6.06 -6.52
N VAL A 142 -1.28 7.21 -6.27
CA VAL A 142 -1.92 8.52 -6.26
C VAL A 142 -1.26 9.32 -7.37
N ASP A 143 -2.04 9.86 -8.30
CA ASP A 143 -1.51 10.60 -9.44
C ASP A 143 -2.55 11.63 -9.90
N PHE A 144 -2.14 12.90 -9.96
CA PHE A 144 -2.96 13.96 -10.49
C PHE A 144 -2.11 15.09 -11.06
N THR A 145 -2.73 15.87 -11.95
CA THR A 145 -2.12 17.04 -12.57
C THR A 145 -2.93 18.28 -12.22
N VAL A 146 -2.23 19.37 -11.95
CA VAL A 146 -2.82 20.68 -11.68
C VAL A 146 -2.28 21.67 -12.69
N GLU A 147 -3.17 22.42 -13.34
CA GLU A 147 -2.76 23.51 -14.24
C GLU A 147 -2.42 24.76 -13.43
N VAL A 148 -1.17 25.21 -13.51
CA VAL A 148 -0.71 26.38 -12.75
C VAL A 148 -0.74 27.62 -13.62
N GLY A 149 -1.56 28.59 -13.21
CA GLY A 149 -1.67 29.92 -13.80
C GLY A 149 -1.17 31.01 -12.86
N CYS A 150 -1.52 32.26 -13.19
CA CYS A 150 -1.39 33.40 -12.28
C CYS A 150 -2.79 33.89 -11.90
N ASP A 151 -2.86 34.65 -10.81
CA ASP A 151 -4.04 35.45 -10.51
C ASP A 151 -4.23 36.49 -11.62
N THR A 152 -5.46 36.63 -12.10
CA THR A 152 -5.84 37.30 -13.36
C THR A 152 -5.47 38.79 -13.47
N ASP A 153 -4.93 39.39 -12.41
CA ASP A 153 -4.53 40.81 -12.35
C ASP A 153 -3.01 41.04 -12.37
N ALA A 154 -2.19 39.99 -12.26
CA ALA A 154 -0.74 40.11 -12.40
C ALA A 154 -0.35 39.64 -13.81
N LEU A 155 0.03 40.59 -14.67
CA LEU A 155 0.70 40.28 -15.93
C LEU A 155 1.87 39.35 -15.63
N CYS A 156 1.68 38.11 -16.02
CA CYS A 156 2.74 37.15 -16.06
C CYS A 156 3.58 37.30 -17.33
#